data_AF-A0A1H4L2I0-F1
#
_entry.id   AF-A0A1H4L2I0-F1
#
_cell.length_a   1.000
_cell.length_b   1.000
_cell.length_c   1.000
_cell.angle_alpha   90.00
_cell.angle_beta   90.00
_cell.angle_gamma   90.00
#
_symmetry.space_group_name_H-M   'P 1'
#
loop_
_entity.id
_entity.type
_entity.pdbx_description
1 polymer ?
#
loop_
_entity_poly.entity_id
_entity_poly.type
_entity_poly.pdbx_seq_one_letter_code
_entity_poly.pdbx_strand_id
1 'polypeptide(L)' 'MTRDKQRQTFTYEQLFIVFSVKVEKVLIRFVLVFLLLLICSQALLQFPYWRTHLTRVEPLEGKLYSDYEK' A
#
# COMPACT_ATOMS: atom_id res chain seq x y z
N MET A 1 30.66 -27.66 -30.35
CA MET A 1 29.25 -27.72 -29.89
C MET A 1 28.95 -26.68 -28.80
N THR A 2 29.49 -25.45 -28.94
CA THR A 2 29.45 -24.40 -27.90
C THR A 2 28.83 -23.07 -28.36
N ARG A 3 28.58 -22.88 -29.68
CA ARG A 3 28.01 -21.63 -30.22
C ARG A 3 26.50 -21.50 -29.99
N ASP A 4 25.76 -22.61 -29.91
CA ASP A 4 24.30 -22.58 -29.74
C ASP A 4 23.87 -22.14 -28.34
N LYS A 5 24.66 -22.46 -27.31
CA LYS A 5 24.40 -22.03 -25.92
C LYS A 5 24.50 -20.51 -25.75
N GLN A 6 25.46 -19.85 -26.39
CA GLN A 6 25.60 -18.39 -26.34
C GLN A 6 24.49 -17.64 -27.12
N ARG A 7 23.96 -18.21 -28.21
CA ARG A 7 22.82 -17.60 -28.92
C ARG A 7 21.52 -17.66 -28.12
N GLN A 8 21.31 -18.74 -27.36
CA GLN A 8 20.15 -18.84 -26.47
C GLN A 8 20.21 -17.84 -25.32
N THR A 9 21.38 -17.64 -24.67
CA THR A 9 21.49 -16.66 -23.57
C THR A 9 21.19 -15.24 -24.03
N PHE A 10 21.68 -14.84 -25.21
CA PHE A 10 21.41 -13.52 -25.79
C PHE A 10 19.91 -13.28 -26.03
N THR A 11 19.17 -14.34 -26.39
CA THR A 11 17.72 -14.27 -26.61
C THR A 11 16.94 -14.18 -25.30
N TYR A 12 17.36 -14.93 -24.28
CA TYR A 12 16.75 -14.85 -22.94
C TYR A 12 17.01 -13.50 -22.26
N GLU A 13 18.21 -12.94 -22.41
CA GLU A 13 18.55 -11.60 -21.91
C GLU A 13 17.65 -10.52 -22.52
N GLN A 14 17.41 -10.57 -23.83
CA GLN A 14 16.53 -9.63 -24.51
C GLN A 14 15.08 -9.73 -24.00
N LEU A 15 14.55 -10.95 -23.86
CA LEU A 15 13.21 -11.15 -23.28
C LEU A 15 13.15 -10.64 -21.83
N PHE A 16 14.18 -10.88 -21.04
CA PHE A 16 14.27 -10.44 -19.67
C PHE A 16 14.29 -8.91 -19.56
N ILE A 17 15.03 -8.22 -20.42
CA ILE A 17 15.09 -6.76 -20.44
C ILE A 17 13.70 -6.17 -20.79
N VAL A 18 13.05 -6.70 -21.83
CA VAL A 18 11.72 -6.22 -22.23
C VAL A 18 10.68 -6.48 -21.14
N PHE A 19 10.75 -7.65 -20.50
CA PHE A 19 9.88 -7.98 -19.38
C PHE A 19 10.14 -7.08 -18.16
N SER A 20 11.41 -6.88 -17.80
CA SER A 20 11.84 -6.04 -16.68
C SER A 20 11.33 -4.61 -16.83
N VAL A 21 11.53 -3.99 -17.99
CA VAL A 21 11.05 -2.62 -18.27
C VAL A 21 9.51 -2.53 -18.18
N LYS A 22 8.81 -3.56 -18.64
CA LYS A 22 7.35 -3.61 -18.56
C LYS A 22 6.86 -3.75 -17.11
N VAL A 23 7.49 -4.61 -16.32
CA VAL A 23 7.20 -4.79 -14.89
C VAL A 23 7.54 -3.53 -14.10
N GLU A 24 8.67 -2.88 -14.37
CA GLU A 24 9.09 -1.65 -13.71
C GLU A 24 8.02 -0.55 -13.85
N LYS A 25 7.51 -0.36 -15.06
CA LYS A 25 6.48 0.66 -15.32
C LYS A 25 5.14 0.34 -14.63
N VAL A 26 4.81 -0.95 -14.53
CA VAL A 26 3.64 -1.43 -13.78
C VAL A 26 3.85 -1.21 -12.28
N LEU A 27 5.02 -1.56 -11.76
CA LEU A 27 5.39 -1.43 -10.36
C LEU A 27 5.34 0.04 -9.91
N ILE A 28 5.90 0.97 -10.68
CA ILE A 28 5.83 2.42 -10.39
C ILE A 28 4.38 2.89 -10.33
N ARG A 29 3.53 2.43 -11.26
CA ARG A 29 2.11 2.79 -11.27
C ARG A 29 1.36 2.23 -10.06
N PHE A 30 1.64 0.99 -9.66
CA PHE A 30 1.07 0.41 -8.44
C PHE A 30 1.53 1.17 -7.20
N VAL A 31 2.83 1.46 -7.08
CA VAL A 31 3.37 2.24 -5.95
C VAL A 31 2.70 3.60 -5.86
N LEU A 32 2.52 4.32 -6.96
CA LEU A 32 1.80 5.59 -6.98
C LEU A 32 0.34 5.46 -6.52
N VAL A 33 -0.36 4.43 -7.01
CA VAL A 33 -1.75 4.16 -6.60
C VAL A 33 -1.83 3.85 -5.09
N PHE A 34 -0.94 3.01 -4.58
CA PHE A 34 -0.89 2.69 -3.15
C PHE A 34 -0.52 3.92 -2.30
N LEU A 35 0.39 4.76 -2.77
CA LEU A 35 0.78 5.98 -2.07
C LEU A 35 -0.40 6.96 -1.98
N LEU A 36 -1.16 7.14 -3.06
CA LEU A 36 -2.39 7.94 -3.03
C LEU A 36 -3.43 7.36 -2.08
N LEU A 37 -3.65 6.04 -2.11
CA LEU A 37 -4.55 5.33 -1.19
C LEU A 37 -4.14 5.52 0.28
N LEU A 38 -2.84 5.46 0.58
CA LEU A 38 -2.33 5.69 1.92
C LEU A 38 -2.56 7.14 2.36
N ILE A 39 -2.31 8.12 1.50
CA ILE A 39 -2.60 9.53 1.80
C ILE A 39 -4.10 9.72 2.07
N CYS A 40 -4.97 9.11 1.26
CA CYS A 40 -6.42 9.15 1.49
C CYS A 40 -6.81 8.51 2.82
N SER A 41 -6.24 7.35 3.17
CA SER A 41 -6.49 6.66 4.44
C SER A 41 -6.03 7.48 5.63
N GLN A 42 -4.83 8.08 5.55
CA GLN A 42 -4.30 8.96 6.58
C GLN A 42 -5.16 10.23 6.74
N ALA A 43 -5.60 10.84 5.64
CA ALA A 43 -6.48 12.00 5.65
C ALA A 43 -7.87 11.68 6.24
N LEU A 44 -8.42 10.49 5.93
CA LEU A 44 -9.69 10.02 6.48
C LEU A 44 -9.63 9.84 8.00
N LEU A 45 -8.50 9.32 8.51
CA LEU A 45 -8.24 9.17 9.95
C LEU A 45 -7.90 10.50 10.64
N GLN A 46 -7.23 11.43 9.96
CA GLN A 46 -6.92 12.76 10.50
C GLN A 46 -8.17 13.64 10.62
N PHE A 47 -9.22 13.39 9.82
CA PHE A 47 -10.48 14.09 9.99
C PHE A 47 -11.18 13.63 11.29
N PRO A 48 -11.39 14.53 12.28
CA PRO A 48 -12.06 14.19 13.54
C PRO A 48 -13.51 13.69 13.33
N TYR A 49 -14.08 13.92 12.14
CA TYR A 49 -15.40 13.47 11.74
C TYR A 49 -15.50 11.94 11.58
N TRP A 50 -14.47 11.28 11.02
CA TRP A 50 -14.46 9.82 10.86
C TRP A 50 -13.94 9.10 12.10
N ARG A 51 -12.99 9.73 12.82
CA ARG A 51 -12.57 9.26 14.14
C ARG A 51 -13.78 9.07 15.02
N THR A 52 -14.66 10.06 15.15
CA THR A 52 -15.86 9.96 16.00
C THR A 52 -16.81 8.84 15.59
N HIS A 53 -16.84 8.42 14.31
CA HIS A 53 -17.67 7.31 13.85
C HIS A 53 -17.07 5.93 14.18
N LEU A 54 -15.73 5.81 14.09
CA LEU A 54 -14.97 4.61 14.48
C LEU A 54 -14.74 4.53 16.00
N THR A 55 -14.60 5.65 16.70
CA THR A 55 -14.52 5.78 18.16
C THR A 55 -15.92 5.93 18.79
N ARG A 56 -17.01 5.83 18.02
CA ARG A 56 -18.38 5.66 18.55
C ARG A 56 -18.59 4.27 19.17
N VAL A 57 -17.57 3.42 19.20
CA VAL A 57 -17.53 2.21 20.03
C VAL A 57 -16.85 2.44 21.39
N GLU A 58 -16.24 3.61 21.64
CA GLU A 58 -15.74 4.00 22.97
C GLU A 58 -16.78 4.54 23.98
N PRO A 59 -18.05 4.88 23.67
CA PRO A 59 -19.00 5.23 24.75
C PRO A 59 -19.47 4.00 25.55
N LEU A 60 -18.96 2.79 25.26
CA LEU A 60 -19.26 1.56 25.99
C LEU A 60 -18.19 1.18 27.04
N GLU A 61 -16.99 1.78 27.01
CA GLU A 61 -15.89 1.37 27.91
C GLU A 61 -15.64 2.28 29.14
N GLY A 62 -16.38 3.37 29.33
CA GLY A 62 -16.13 4.23 30.49
C GLY A 62 -17.35 5.01 30.97
N LYS A 63 -18.03 4.51 32.02
CA LYS A 63 -18.71 5.39 32.96
C LYS A 63 -17.74 6.50 33.36
N LEU A 64 -18.15 7.77 33.22
CA LEU A 64 -17.38 8.90 33.71
C LEU A 64 -17.01 8.65 35.18
N TYR A 65 -15.73 8.84 35.52
CA TYR A 65 -15.24 8.90 36.90
C TYR A 65 -15.67 10.19 37.63
N SER A 66 -16.80 10.79 37.21
CA SER A 66 -17.39 12.00 37.78
C SER A 66 -18.56 11.71 38.72
N ASP A 67 -18.88 10.43 38.97
CA ASP A 67 -19.99 10.02 39.85
C ASP A 67 -19.52 9.61 41.26
N TYR A 68 -18.20 9.67 41.53
CA TYR A 68 -17.62 9.29 42.83
C TYR A 68 -17.26 10.49 43.71
N GLU A 69 -17.68 11.70 43.35
CA GLU A 69 -17.46 12.93 44.13
C GLU A 69 -18.81 13.61 44.44
N LYS A 70 -19.62 12.94 45.26
CA LYS A 70 -20.76 13.52 45.98
C LYS A 70 -20.61 13.28 47.47
#